data_AF-A0A7S1SB64-F1
#
_entry.id   AF-A0A7S1SB64-F1
#
_cell.length_a   1.000
_cell.length_b   1.000
_cell.length_c   1.000
_cell.angle_alpha   90.00
_cell.angle_beta   90.00
_cell.angle_gamma   90.00
#
_symmetry.space_group_name_H-M   'P 1'
#
loop_
_entity.id
_entity.type
_entity.pdbx_description
1 polymer ?
#
loop_
_entity_poly.entity_id
_entity_poly.type
_entity_poly.pdbx_seq_one_letter_code
_entity_poly.pdbx_strand_id
1 'polypeptide(L)'
;ARSTCVKHLLLAMGIRTLLARSLPAAGELPLFVHDPDRGIRPFGQAAQAALLREFLVPAPAPSTSCTDGPHLPLDTRSLDLNLMEQLEVHGAYGVTSDTLHGLISSLLQEND
;
A
#
# COMPACT_ATOMS: atom_id res chain seq x y z
N ALA A 1 -4.66 -17.32 6.10
CA ALA A 1 -5.57 -16.84 5.03
C ALA A 1 -5.58 -15.31 4.94
N ARG A 2 -6.12 -14.60 5.94
CA ARG A 2 -6.26 -13.12 5.91
C ARG A 2 -4.91 -12.37 5.82
N SER A 3 -3.91 -12.70 6.65
CA SER A 3 -2.56 -12.10 6.59
C SER A 3 -1.84 -12.38 5.26
N THR A 4 -2.09 -13.55 4.68
CA THR A 4 -1.57 -13.94 3.37
C THR A 4 -2.10 -13.03 2.27
N CYS A 5 -3.38 -12.64 2.30
CA CYS A 5 -3.99 -11.80 1.28
C CYS A 5 -3.37 -10.39 1.22
N VAL A 6 -3.12 -9.78 2.38
CA VAL A 6 -2.45 -8.46 2.45
C VAL A 6 -1.03 -8.51 1.95
N LYS A 7 -0.25 -9.53 2.34
CA LYS A 7 1.13 -9.67 1.86
C LYS A 7 1.19 -9.74 0.33
N HIS A 8 0.25 -10.45 -0.28
CA HIS A 8 0.12 -10.49 -1.75
C HIS A 8 -0.32 -9.14 -2.32
N LEU A 9 -1.25 -8.44 -1.67
CA LEU A 9 -1.64 -7.09 -2.10
C LEU A 9 -0.46 -6.11 -2.04
N LEU A 10 0.26 -6.06 -0.92
CA LEU A 10 1.42 -5.20 -0.74
C LEU A 10 2.52 -5.53 -1.74
N LEU A 11 2.78 -6.82 -2.00
CA LEU A 11 3.69 -7.28 -3.03
C LEU A 11 3.25 -6.78 -4.42
N ALA A 12 1.98 -6.95 -4.77
CA ALA A 12 1.44 -6.53 -6.06
C ALA A 12 1.49 -4.99 -6.23
N MET A 13 1.15 -4.24 -5.18
CA MET A 13 1.29 -2.78 -5.16
C MET A 13 2.75 -2.33 -5.28
N GLY A 14 3.66 -3.05 -4.62
CA GLY A 14 5.10 -2.81 -4.68
C GLY A 14 5.65 -3.02 -6.09
N ILE A 15 5.34 -4.15 -6.71
CA ILE A 15 5.69 -4.46 -8.10
C ILE A 15 5.06 -3.44 -9.04
N ARG A 16 3.79 -3.08 -8.86
CA ARG A 16 3.10 -2.05 -9.66
C ARG A 16 3.85 -0.73 -9.61
N THR A 17 4.27 -0.31 -8.41
CA THR A 17 4.99 0.94 -8.20
C THR A 17 6.38 0.90 -8.84
N LEU A 18 7.10 -0.22 -8.73
CA LEU A 18 8.38 -0.42 -9.42
C LEU A 18 8.22 -0.37 -10.93
N LEU A 19 7.26 -1.10 -11.49
CA LEU A 19 7.01 -1.13 -12.93
C LEU A 19 6.59 0.24 -13.46
N ALA A 20 5.74 0.97 -12.75
CA ALA A 20 5.35 2.33 -13.13
C ALA A 20 6.56 3.28 -13.16
N ARG A 21 7.50 3.14 -12.23
CA ARG A 21 8.74 3.92 -12.19
C ARG A 21 9.74 3.51 -13.27
N SER A 22 9.85 2.21 -13.58
CA SER A 22 10.79 1.68 -14.57
C SER A 22 10.28 1.78 -16.01
N LEU A 23 8.96 1.80 -16.22
CA LEU A 23 8.30 1.79 -17.53
C LEU A 23 7.18 2.84 -17.58
N PRO A 24 7.48 4.14 -17.53
CA PRO A 24 6.47 5.20 -17.51
C PRO A 24 5.55 5.21 -18.74
N ALA A 25 6.02 4.66 -19.88
CA ALA A 25 5.22 4.52 -21.09
C ALA A 25 4.13 3.43 -21.00
N ALA A 26 4.16 2.56 -19.98
CA ALA A 26 3.16 1.51 -19.80
C ALA A 26 1.79 2.05 -19.31
N GLY A 27 1.74 3.31 -18.87
CA GLY A 27 0.52 3.93 -18.36
C GLY A 27 0.07 3.33 -17.03
N GLU A 28 -1.24 3.30 -16.80
CA GLU A 28 -1.82 2.73 -15.58
C GLU A 28 -1.72 1.20 -15.59
N LEU A 29 -1.22 0.63 -14.50
CA LEU A 29 -1.06 -0.81 -14.30
C LEU A 29 -2.16 -1.34 -13.36
N PRO A 30 -3.30 -1.82 -13.87
CA PRO A 30 -4.40 -2.30 -13.04
C PRO A 30 -4.02 -3.58 -12.28
N LEU A 31 -4.53 -3.70 -11.05
CA LEU A 31 -4.44 -4.94 -10.28
C LEU A 31 -5.68 -5.80 -10.53
N PHE A 32 -5.49 -7.10 -10.61
CA PHE A 32 -6.56 -8.08 -10.76
C PHE A 32 -6.48 -9.12 -9.65
N VAL A 33 -7.63 -9.65 -9.25
CA VAL A 33 -7.74 -10.79 -8.35
C VAL A 33 -8.37 -11.95 -9.10
N HIS A 34 -7.82 -13.15 -8.88
CA HIS A 34 -8.39 -14.39 -9.39
C HIS A 34 -9.27 -15.01 -8.32
N ASP A 35 -10.58 -15.04 -8.57
CA ASP A 35 -11.58 -15.73 -7.76
C ASP A 35 -11.85 -17.10 -8.41
N PRO A 36 -11.65 -18.23 -7.72
CA PRO A 36 -11.87 -19.56 -8.29
C PRO A 36 -13.29 -19.80 -8.82
N ASP A 37 -14.29 -19.17 -8.22
CA ASP A 37 -15.71 -19.33 -8.57
C ASP A 37 -16.15 -18.30 -9.62
N ARG A 38 -15.45 -17.17 -9.69
CA ARG A 38 -15.89 -15.98 -10.43
C ARG A 38 -14.91 -15.44 -11.47
N GLY A 39 -13.78 -16.10 -11.65
CA GLY A 39 -12.72 -15.78 -12.62
C GLY A 39 -11.84 -14.59 -12.22
N ILE A 40 -11.12 -14.04 -13.20
CA ILE A 40 -10.27 -12.85 -13.03
C ILE A 40 -11.14 -11.59 -13.02
N ARG A 41 -10.95 -10.74 -12.01
CA ARG A 41 -11.70 -9.48 -11.85
C ARG A 41 -10.77 -8.32 -11.49
N PRO A 42 -11.10 -7.09 -11.93
CA PRO A 42 -10.33 -5.92 -11.54
C PRO A 42 -10.43 -5.72 -10.03
N PHE A 43 -9.29 -5.47 -9.39
CA PHE A 43 -9.20 -5.15 -7.98
C PHE A 43 -9.11 -3.64 -7.83
N GLY A 44 -10.27 -2.99 -7.74
CA GLY A 44 -10.38 -1.53 -7.71
C GLY A 44 -9.70 -0.90 -6.49
N GLN A 45 -9.35 0.39 -6.60
CA GLN A 45 -8.69 1.16 -5.53
C GLN A 45 -9.49 1.15 -4.22
N ALA A 46 -10.83 1.24 -4.28
CA ALA A 46 -11.68 1.17 -3.08
C ALA A 46 -11.55 -0.18 -2.35
N ALA A 47 -11.44 -1.29 -3.08
CA ALA A 47 -11.23 -2.61 -2.50
C ALA A 47 -9.82 -2.78 -1.93
N GLN A 48 -8.80 -2.19 -2.58
CA GLN A 48 -7.43 -2.11 -2.06
C GLN A 48 -7.42 -1.33 -0.72
N ALA A 49 -8.05 -0.16 -0.67
CA ALA A 49 -8.14 0.68 0.52
C ALA A 49 -8.89 0.00 1.66
N ALA A 50 -10.04 -0.64 1.38
CA ALA A 50 -10.81 -1.38 2.38
C ALA A 50 -9.97 -2.51 3.02
N LEU A 51 -9.22 -3.25 2.20
CA LEU A 51 -8.38 -4.35 2.68
C LEU A 51 -7.20 -3.86 3.54
N LEU A 52 -6.60 -2.72 3.16
CA LEU A 52 -5.57 -2.07 3.98
C LEU A 52 -6.13 -1.61 5.32
N ARG A 53 -7.26 -0.89 5.34
CA ARG A 53 -7.92 -0.43 6.57
C ARG A 53 -8.26 -1.58 7.52
N GLU A 54 -8.79 -2.67 6.98
CA GLU A 54 -9.10 -3.89 7.73
C GLU A 54 -7.85 -4.51 8.41
N PHE A 55 -6.65 -4.15 7.96
CA PHE A 55 -5.38 -4.62 8.52
C PHE A 55 -4.62 -3.64 9.37
N LEU A 56 -4.86 -2.34 9.20
CA LEU A 56 -4.37 -1.32 10.13
C LEU A 56 -5.08 -1.42 11.49
N VAL A 57 -6.33 -1.91 11.49
CA VAL A 57 -7.13 -2.18 12.70
C VAL A 57 -7.10 -3.69 12.99
N PRO A 58 -6.02 -4.24 13.55
CA PRO A 58 -5.60 -3.94 14.92
C PRO A 58 -4.08 -3.68 15.00
N ALA A 59 -3.64 -2.71 15.81
CA ALA A 59 -2.23 -2.56 16.13
C ALA A 59 -1.83 -3.54 17.27
N PRO A 60 -1.24 -4.73 17.01
CA PRO A 60 -0.39 -5.33 18.01
C PRO A 60 0.85 -4.44 18.18
N ALA A 61 1.32 -4.33 19.43
CA ALA A 61 2.55 -3.61 19.76
C ALA A 61 3.69 -3.95 18.79
N PRO A 62 4.58 -2.99 18.46
CA PRO A 62 5.62 -3.17 17.46
C PRO A 62 6.46 -4.40 17.81
N SER A 63 6.29 -5.48 17.06
CA SER A 63 7.18 -6.64 17.16
C SER A 63 8.52 -6.23 16.56
N THR A 64 9.54 -6.11 17.39
CA THR A 64 10.92 -5.73 17.08
C THR A 64 11.66 -6.70 16.13
N SER A 65 10.96 -7.59 15.45
CA SER A 65 11.54 -8.76 14.77
C SER A 65 11.10 -8.93 13.32
N CYS A 66 10.79 -7.86 12.58
CA CYS A 66 10.36 -7.97 11.18
C CYS A 66 11.16 -7.04 10.26
N THR A 67 12.46 -7.30 10.12
CA THR A 67 13.39 -6.53 9.25
C THR A 67 14.02 -7.36 8.12
N ASP A 68 13.53 -8.57 7.82
CA ASP A 68 14.22 -9.46 6.87
C ASP A 68 13.55 -9.55 5.48
N GLY A 69 12.55 -8.72 5.19
CA GLY A 69 11.88 -8.68 3.89
C GLY A 69 12.32 -7.50 3.02
N PRO A 70 12.44 -7.64 1.69
CA PRO A 70 12.66 -6.49 0.83
C PRO A 70 11.48 -5.52 0.93
N HIS A 71 11.75 -4.30 1.39
CA HIS A 71 10.77 -3.22 1.41
C HIS A 71 10.53 -2.72 -0.02
N LEU A 72 9.41 -3.14 -0.61
CA LEU A 72 9.01 -2.64 -1.92
C LEU A 72 8.42 -1.24 -1.79
N PRO A 73 8.68 -0.33 -2.76
CA PRO A 73 8.09 1.00 -2.73
C PRO A 73 6.58 0.88 -2.88
N LEU A 74 5.82 1.42 -1.93
CA LEU A 74 4.37 1.47 -1.99
C LEU A 74 3.93 2.87 -2.43
N ASP A 75 2.97 2.95 -3.36
CA ASP A 75 2.26 4.19 -3.67
C ASP A 75 0.80 4.09 -3.22
N THR A 76 0.49 4.83 -2.15
CA THR A 76 -0.84 4.91 -1.53
C THR A 76 -1.62 6.15 -1.97
N ARG A 77 -1.03 7.06 -2.75
CA ARG A 77 -1.64 8.38 -3.06
C ARG A 77 -2.88 8.27 -3.94
N SER A 78 -2.93 7.23 -4.76
CA SER A 78 -4.10 6.90 -5.59
C SER A 78 -5.15 6.09 -4.84
N LEU A 79 -4.89 5.73 -3.59
CA LEU A 79 -5.89 5.10 -2.75
C LEU A 79 -6.63 6.20 -1.99
N ASP A 80 -7.94 6.03 -1.85
CA ASP A 80 -8.81 6.89 -1.05
C ASP A 80 -8.56 6.64 0.45
N LEU A 81 -7.32 6.86 0.90
CA LEU A 81 -6.85 6.76 2.28
C LEU A 81 -6.53 8.17 2.79
N ASN A 82 -6.93 8.48 4.02
CA ASN A 82 -6.55 9.75 4.65
C ASN A 82 -5.04 9.79 4.99
N LEU A 83 -4.50 10.97 5.29
CA LEU A 83 -3.06 11.12 5.53
C LEU A 83 -2.53 10.26 6.69
N MET A 84 -3.33 10.07 7.74
CA MET A 84 -2.96 9.23 8.88
C MET A 84 -2.91 7.76 8.48
N GLU A 85 -3.92 7.26 7.76
CA GLU A 85 -3.95 5.89 7.23
C GLU A 85 -2.78 5.63 6.28
N GLN A 86 -2.44 6.60 5.42
CA GLN A 86 -1.26 6.49 4.56
C GLN A 86 0.02 6.38 5.41
N LEU A 87 0.18 7.24 6.41
CA LEU A 87 1.33 7.21 7.32
C LEU A 87 1.43 5.87 8.06
N GLU A 88 0.32 5.32 8.55
CA GLU A 88 0.28 4.02 9.21
C GLU A 88 0.71 2.88 8.28
N VAL A 89 0.25 2.86 7.02
CA VAL A 89 0.68 1.88 6.02
C VAL A 89 2.18 1.98 5.79
N HIS A 90 2.70 3.19 5.57
CA HIS A 90 4.13 3.40 5.33
C HIS A 90 4.98 3.07 6.56
N GLY A 91 4.49 3.37 7.77
CA GLY A 91 5.14 3.01 9.02
C GLY A 91 5.19 1.50 9.26
N ALA A 92 4.13 0.78 8.90
CA ALA A 92 4.03 -0.67 9.10
C ALA A 92 4.82 -1.48 8.05
N TYR A 93 4.93 -0.98 6.82
CA TYR A 93 5.47 -1.75 5.68
C TYR A 93 6.74 -1.17 5.05
N GLY A 94 7.21 -0.03 5.55
CA GLY A 94 8.41 0.66 5.10
C GLY A 94 8.10 1.86 4.20
N VAL A 95 8.89 2.91 4.35
CA VAL A 95 8.72 4.18 3.63
C VAL A 95 9.94 4.46 2.76
N THR A 96 9.74 5.04 1.58
CA THR A 96 10.83 5.71 0.86
C THR A 96 10.95 7.15 1.36
N SER A 97 12.18 7.67 1.49
CA SER A 97 12.46 9.03 1.99
C SER A 97 11.56 10.11 1.37
N ASP A 98 11.34 10.04 0.06
CA ASP A 98 10.51 11.01 -0.67
C ASP A 98 9.03 10.95 -0.27
N THR A 99 8.52 9.75 0.01
CA THR A 99 7.12 9.56 0.43
C THR A 99 6.91 10.06 1.85
N LEU A 100 7.87 9.83 2.75
CA LEU A 100 7.83 10.36 4.11
C LEU A 100 7.87 11.89 4.11
N HIS A 101 8.77 12.50 3.33
CA HIS A 101 8.87 13.95 3.22
C HIS A 101 7.57 14.57 2.71
N GLY A 102 6.96 13.97 1.67
CA GLY A 102 5.67 14.41 1.15
C GLY A 102 4.55 14.36 2.20
N LEU A 103 4.41 13.23 2.91
CA LEU A 103 3.38 13.04 3.93
C LEU A 103 3.53 13.99 5.11
N ILE A 104 4.76 14.16 5.63
CA ILE A 104 5.03 15.09 6.74
C ILE A 104 4.75 16.53 6.31
N SER A 105 5.14 16.92 5.09
CA SER A 105 4.88 18.27 4.58
C SER A 105 3.38 18.55 4.48
N SER A 106 2.59 17.60 4.00
CA SER A 106 1.12 17.73 3.94
C SER A 106 0.47 17.79 5.32
N LEU A 107 0.92 16.99 6.28
CA LEU A 107 0.41 17.02 7.66
C LEU A 107 0.73 18.33 8.39
N LEU A 108 1.89 18.93 8.11
CA LEU A 108 2.27 20.23 8.68
C LEU A 108 1.45 21.37 8.08
N GLN A 109 1.10 21.29 6.79
CA GLN A 109 0.26 22.30 6.12
C GLN A 109 -1.22 22.24 6.50
N GLU A 110 -1.72 21.09 6.96
CA GLU A 110 -3.12 20.93 7.39
C GLU A 110 -3.38 21.46 8.82
N ASN A 111 -2.32 21.76 9.58
CA ASN A 111 -2.38 22.26 10.96
C ASN A 111 -2.18 23.78 11.09
N ASP A 112 -2.02 24.51 9.98
CA ASP A 112 -2.01 25.98 9.89
C ASP A 112 -3.35 26.51 9.34
#